data_AF-A0A536LZL6-F1
#
_entry.id   AF-A0A536LZL6-F1
#
_cell.length_a   1.000
_cell.length_b   1.000
_cell.length_c   1.000
_cell.angle_alpha   90.00
_cell.angle_beta   90.00
_cell.angle_gamma   90.00
#
_symmetry.space_group_name_H-M   'P 1'
#
loop_
_entity.id
_entity.type
_entity.pdbx_description
1 polymer ?
#
loop_
_entity_poly.entity_id
_entity_poly.type
_entity_poly.pdbx_seq_one_letter_code
_entity_poly.pdbx_strand_id
1 'polypeptide(L)' 'GFLRRFISDRGRIETRRKTSACAKHQRALSNAIKRARHLALLPYTAEHLRGAGVGHR' A
#
# COMPACT_ATOMS: atom_id res chain seq x y z
N GLY A 1 10.17 -0.68 -2.53
CA GLY A 1 9.94 0.54 -1.73
C GLY A 1 9.32 0.20 -0.38
N PHE A 2 9.69 0.91 0.69
CA PHE A 2 9.27 0.64 2.08
C PHE A 2 7.74 0.55 2.25
N LEU A 3 6.97 1.41 1.56
CA LEU A 3 5.51 1.49 1.68
C LEU A 3 4.76 0.30 1.05
N ARG A 4 5.39 -0.46 0.14
CA ARG A 4 4.75 -1.56 -0.59
C ARG A 4 4.37 -2.73 0.32
N ARG A 5 5.05 -2.91 1.46
CA ARG A 5 4.73 -3.95 2.45
C ARG A 5 3.43 -3.71 3.23
N PHE A 6 2.88 -2.49 3.13
CA PHE A 6 1.67 -2.07 3.85
C PHE A 6 0.46 -1.94 2.93
N ILE A 7 0.55 -2.49 1.72
CA ILE A 7 -0.57 -2.64 0.81
C ILE A 7 -0.76 -4.12 0.51
N SER A 8 -2.01 -4.52 0.33
CA SER A 8 -2.36 -5.88 -0.05
C SER A 8 -2.03 -6.13 -1.51
N ASP A 9 -2.08 -7.40 -1.89
CA ASP A 9 -2.02 -7.89 -3.26
C ASP A 9 -3.11 -7.32 -4.17
N ARG A 10 -4.16 -6.73 -3.60
CA ARG A 10 -5.23 -6.06 -4.35
C ARG A 10 -5.05 -4.54 -4.42
N GLY A 11 -3.90 -4.03 -3.96
CA GLY A 11 -3.62 -2.60 -3.87
C GLY A 11 -4.45 -1.90 -2.80
N ARG A 12 -4.99 -2.60 -1.80
CA ARG A 12 -5.68 -1.96 -0.66
C ARG A 12 -4.67 -1.61 0.43
N ILE A 13 -4.93 -0.57 1.23
CA ILE A 13 -4.07 -0.27 2.40
C ILE A 13 -4.34 -1.33 3.46
N GLU A 14 -3.28 -1.91 4.02
CA GLU A 14 -3.42 -2.92 5.06
C GLU A 14 -4.02 -2.35 6.34
N THR A 15 -4.80 -3.19 7.03
CA THR A 15 -5.46 -2.80 8.28
C THR A 15 -4.44 -2.57 9.39
N ARG A 16 -4.79 -1.71 10.36
CA ARG A 16 -3.96 -1.46 11.55
C ARG A 16 -3.51 -2.74 12.28
N ARG A 17 -4.40 -3.75 12.32
CA ARG A 17 -4.11 -5.04 12.98
C ARG A 17 -3.02 -5.82 12.24
N LYS A 18 -3.03 -5.79 10.90
CA LYS A 18 -2.00 -6.44 10.08
C LYS A 18 -0.67 -5.69 10.06
N THR A 19 -0.71 -4.36 10.13
CA THR A 19 0.50 -3.52 10.16
C THR A 19 1.13 -3.41 11.55
N SER A 20 0.42 -3.86 12.60
CA SER A 20 0.77 -3.68 14.01
C SER A 20 1.06 -2.23 14.43
N ALA A 21 0.57 -1.25 13.65
CA ALA A 21 0.79 0.16 13.92
C ALA A 21 -0.17 0.67 15.02
N CYS A 22 0.26 1.68 15.77
CA CYS A 22 -0.66 2.44 16.60
C CYS A 22 -1.57 3.33 15.73
N ALA A 23 -2.65 3.88 16.30
CA ALA A 23 -3.59 4.70 15.53
C ALA A 23 -2.92 5.93 14.88
N LYS A 24 -1.97 6.57 15.57
CA LYS A 24 -1.19 7.71 15.04
C LYS A 24 -0.35 7.29 13.83
N HIS A 25 0.40 6.20 13.95
CA HIS A 25 1.25 5.71 12.86
C HIS A 25 0.44 5.18 11.68
N GLN A 26 -0.71 4.54 11.89
CA GLN A 26 -1.58 4.10 10.81
C GLN A 26 -2.11 5.29 9.97
N ARG A 27 -2.44 6.42 10.61
CA ARG A 27 -2.85 7.65 9.90
C ARG A 27 -1.71 8.23 9.07
N ALA A 28 -0.50 8.31 9.64
CA ALA A 28 0.68 8.76 8.91
C ALA A 28 0.99 7.86 7.71
N LEU A 29 0.93 6.53 7.90
CA LEU A 29 1.12 5.54 6.85
C LEU A 29 0.09 5.67 5.74
N SER A 30 -1.19 5.84 6.10
CA SER A 30 -2.28 6.02 5.14
C SER A 30 -2.08 7.27 4.28
N ASN A 31 -1.64 8.38 4.89
CA ASN A 31 -1.35 9.62 4.17
C ASN A 31 -0.15 9.47 3.24
N ALA A 32 0.93 8.81 3.70
CA ALA A 32 2.10 8.54 2.87
C ALA A 32 1.76 7.66 1.65
N ILE A 33 0.96 6.60 1.85
CA ILE A 33 0.51 5.74 0.76
C ILE A 33 -0.36 6.52 -0.24
N LYS A 34 -1.30 7.35 0.22
CA LYS A 34 -2.12 8.18 -0.66
C LYS A 34 -1.27 9.13 -1.51
N ARG A 35 -0.28 9.81 -0.90
CA ARG A 35 0.66 10.68 -1.63
C ARG A 35 1.48 9.91 -2.66
N ALA A 36 2.04 8.77 -2.28
CA ALA A 36 2.81 7.92 -3.18
C ALA A 36 1.98 7.43 -4.38
N ARG A 37 0.68 7.17 -4.16
CA ARG A 37 -0.24 6.81 -5.24
C ARG A 37 -0.53 7.95 -6.20
N HIS A 38 -0.69 9.18 -5.71
CA HIS A 38 -0.80 10.37 -6.59
C HIS A 38 0.44 10.57 -7.45
N LEU A 39 1.61 10.15 -6.96
CA LEU A 39 2.89 10.19 -7.70
C LEU A 39 3.15 8.94 -8.55
N ALA A 40 2.15 8.07 -8.75
CA ALA A 40 2.28 6.80 -9.48
C ALA A 40 3.36 5.83 -8.94
N LEU A 41 3.81 5.99 -7.69
CA LEU A 41 4.80 5.12 -7.05
C LEU A 41 4.19 3.83 -6.49
N LEU A 42 2.87 3.81 -6.27
CA LEU A 42 2.13 2.67 -5.72
C LEU A 42 0.79 2.46 -6.45
N PRO A 43 0.29 1.21 -6.55
CA PRO A 43 -0.97 0.90 -7.21
C PRO A 43 -2.20 1.29 -6.35
N TYR A 44 -3.31 1.53 -7.04
CA TYR A 44 -4.64 1.71 -6.46
C TYR A 44 -5.46 0.41 -6.47
N THR A 45 -5.28 -0.41 -7.50
CA THR A 45 -6.08 -1.60 -7.76
C THR A 45 -5.19 -2.80 -8.14
N ALA A 46 -5.76 -4.00 -8.07
CA ALA A 46 -5.09 -5.23 -8.53
C ALA A 46 -4.69 -5.17 -10.02
N GLU A 47 -5.44 -4.41 -10.82
CA GLU A 47 -5.14 -4.21 -12.24
C GLU A 47 -3.81 -3.50 -12.46
N HIS A 48 -3.49 -2.48 -11.64
CA HIS A 48 -2.20 -1.80 -11.70
C HIS A 48 -1.03 -2.73 -11.31
N LEU A 49 -1.31 -3.82 -10.59
CA LEU A 49 -0.30 -4.82 -10.21
C LEU A 49 -0.05 -5.84 -11.33
N ARG A 50 -1.09 -6.21 -12.10
CA ARG A 50 -0.98 -7.16 -13.22
C ARG A 50 0.00 -6.69 -14.30
N GLY A 51 0.02 -5.40 -14.61
CA GLY A 51 0.94 -4.83 -15.61
C GLY A 51 2.38 -4.69 -15.13
N ALA A 52 2.62 -4.74 -13.81
CA ALA A 52 3.94 -4.43 -13.22
C ALA A 52 4.83 -5.67 -13.02
N GLY A 53 4.41 -6.86 -13.44
CA GLY A 53 5.19 -8.10 -13.32
C GLY A 53 5.54 -8.50 -11.88
N VAL A 54 4.84 -7.92 -10.89
CA VAL A 54 5.12 -8.22 -9.48
C VAL A 54 4.28 -9.41 -9.06
N GLY A 55 4.84 -10.58 -9.35
CA GLY A 55 4.29 -11.86 -8.95
C GLY A 55 3.97 -11.90 -7.46
N HIS A 56 2.75 -12.33 -7.16
CA HIS A 56 2.29 -12.66 -5.83
C HIS A 56 3.05 -13.88 -5.32
N ARG A 57 3.48 -13.84 -4.06
CA ARG A 57 3.62 -15.06 -3.27
C ARG A 57 2.24 -15.49 -2.80
#